data_AF-A0A7M3XVE8-F1
#
_entry.id   AF-A0A7M3XVE8-F1
#
_cell.length_a   1.000
_cell.length_b   1.000
_cell.length_c   1.000
_cell.angle_alpha   90.00
_cell.angle_beta   90.00
_cell.angle_gamma   90.00
#
_symmetry.space_group_name_H-M   'P 1'
#
loop_
_entity.id
_entity.type
_entity.pdbx_description
1 polymer ?
#
loop_
_entity_poly.entity_id
_entity_poly.type
_entity_poly.pdbx_seq_one_letter_code
_entity_poly.pdbx_strand_id
1 'polypeptide(L)' 'MTTKAATQRLIVLTVLSLLVLPLAMASVSVPAIDSSEEEEGWWVETTVDRDGNGIGDMVERYHDHPLFLDED' A
#
# COMPACT_ATOMS: atom_id res chain seq x y z
N MET A 1 -33.12 -35.57 18.38
CA MET A 1 -31.67 -35.32 18.60
C MET A 1 -30.95 -34.70 17.38
N THR A 2 -31.66 -34.34 16.31
CA THR A 2 -31.07 -33.92 15.01
C THR A 2 -30.80 -32.42 14.88
N THR A 3 -31.59 -31.58 15.56
CA THR A 3 -31.53 -30.11 15.45
C THR A 3 -30.27 -29.50 16.07
N LYS A 4 -29.84 -29.98 17.23
CA LYS A 4 -28.66 -29.45 17.94
C LYS A 4 -27.36 -29.64 17.13
N ALA A 5 -27.22 -30.81 16.49
CA ALA A 5 -26.09 -31.11 15.61
C ALA A 5 -26.10 -30.25 14.33
N ALA A 6 -27.28 -29.97 13.78
CA ALA A 6 -27.42 -29.08 12.62
C ALA A 6 -27.04 -27.63 12.96
N THR A 7 -27.49 -27.11 14.11
CA THR A 7 -27.14 -25.76 14.58
C THR A 7 -25.64 -25.64 14.85
N GLN A 8 -25.02 -26.65 15.46
CA GLN A 8 -23.57 -26.65 15.69
C GLN A 8 -22.77 -26.62 14.38
N ARG A 9 -23.19 -27.41 13.38
CA ARG A 9 -22.54 -27.40 12.05
C ARG A 9 -22.68 -26.04 11.37
N LEU A 10 -23.86 -25.41 11.47
CA LEU A 10 -24.09 -24.07 10.92
C LEU A 10 -23.09 -23.07 11.54
N ILE A 11 -22.99 -23.03 12.87
CA ILE A 11 -22.08 -22.12 13.58
C ILE A 11 -20.63 -22.34 13.15
N VAL A 12 -20.18 -23.60 13.07
CA VAL A 12 -18.81 -23.93 12.65
C VAL A 12 -18.53 -23.45 11.22
N LEU A 13 -19.47 -23.66 10.30
CA LEU A 13 -19.33 -23.20 8.92
C LEU A 13 -19.31 -21.67 8.85
N THR A 14 -20.13 -20.98 9.64
CA THR A 14 -20.13 -19.51 9.69
C THR A 14 -18.79 -18.98 10.21
N VAL A 15 -18.28 -19.54 11.32
CA VAL A 15 -16.98 -19.13 11.88
C VAL A 15 -15.83 -19.42 10.91
N LEU A 16 -15.85 -20.58 10.25
CA LEU A 16 -14.86 -20.93 9.25
C LEU A 16 -14.91 -19.96 8.06
N SER A 17 -16.11 -19.60 7.60
CA SER A 17 -16.27 -18.66 6.49
C SER A 17 -15.76 -17.27 6.84
N LEU A 18 -15.99 -16.79 8.06
CA LEU A 18 -15.46 -15.51 8.55
C LEU A 18 -13.93 -15.46 8.55
N LEU A 19 -13.28 -16.62 8.74
CA LEU A 19 -11.82 -16.70 8.76
C LEU A 19 -11.21 -16.89 7.35
N VAL A 20 -11.87 -17.68 6.49
CA VAL A 20 -11.33 -18.07 5.18
C VAL A 20 -11.66 -17.07 4.08
N LEU A 21 -12.83 -16.44 4.09
CA LEU A 21 -13.23 -15.50 3.02
C LEU A 21 -12.26 -14.31 2.88
N PRO A 22 -11.85 -13.62 3.96
CA PRO A 22 -10.93 -12.49 3.84
C PRO A 22 -9.59 -12.90 3.23
N LEU A 23 -9.09 -14.08 3.59
CA LEU A 23 -7.85 -14.65 3.04
C LEU A 23 -7.99 -14.96 1.55
N ALA A 24 -9.14 -15.53 1.15
CA ALA A 24 -9.44 -15.81 -0.25
C ALA A 24 -9.55 -14.52 -1.07
N MET A 25 -10.19 -13.47 -0.54
CA MET A 25 -10.30 -12.18 -1.22
C MET A 25 -8.94 -11.49 -1.38
N ALA A 26 -8.08 -11.57 -0.37
CA ALA A 26 -6.72 -11.01 -0.44
C ALA A 26 -5.82 -11.72 -1.47
N SER A 27 -6.15 -12.97 -1.84
CA SER A 27 -5.40 -13.73 -2.84
C SER A 27 -5.78 -13.42 -4.30
N VAL A 28 -6.83 -12.62 -4.51
CA VAL A 28 -7.25 -12.23 -5.87
C VAL A 28 -6.25 -11.23 -6.44
N SER A 29 -5.62 -11.59 -7.56
CA SER A 29 -4.72 -10.70 -8.29
C SER A 29 -5.47 -9.47 -8.79
N VAL A 30 -4.93 -8.28 -8.55
CA VAL A 30 -5.41 -7.05 -9.16
C VAL A 30 -5.04 -7.08 -10.65
N PRO A 31 -5.98 -6.83 -11.57
CA PRO A 31 -5.66 -6.72 -12.99
C PRO A 31 -4.68 -5.57 -13.20
N ALA A 32 -3.61 -5.83 -13.95
CA ALA A 32 -2.71 -4.78 -14.39
C ALA A 32 -3.51 -3.80 -15.25
N ILE A 33 -3.59 -2.56 -14.82
CA ILE A 33 -3.97 -1.46 -15.68
C ILE A 33 -2.69 -1.17 -16.47
N ASP A 34 -2.71 -1.34 -17.79
CA ASP A 34 -1.66 -0.81 -18.65
C ASP A 34 -1.74 0.71 -18.56
N SER A 35 -1.09 1.30 -17.56
CA SER A 35 -0.89 2.73 -17.46
C SER A 35 0.06 3.14 -18.58
N SER A 36 -0.50 3.56 -19.72
CA SER A 36 0.25 4.21 -20.79
C SER A 36 0.79 5.58 -20.38
N GLU A 37 0.44 6.04 -19.19
CA GLU A 37 1.05 7.19 -18.52
C GLU A 37 2.21 6.64 -17.69
N GLU A 38 3.43 7.06 -18.04
CA GLU A 38 4.60 6.89 -17.17
C GLU A 38 4.17 7.26 -15.75
N GLU A 39 4.31 6.32 -14.80
CA GLU A 39 3.91 6.56 -13.39
C GLU A 39 4.69 7.76 -12.86
N GLU A 40 4.11 8.96 -12.97
CA GLU A 40 4.61 10.15 -12.30
C GLU A 40 4.51 9.86 -10.81
N GLY A 41 5.66 9.57 -10.19
CA GLY A 41 5.73 9.27 -8.78
C GLY A 41 5.12 10.41 -7.96
N TRP A 42 4.53 10.11 -6.81
CA TRP A 42 3.87 11.09 -5.93
C TRP A 42 4.79 12.23 -5.44
N TRP A 43 6.09 12.11 -5.73
CA TRP A 43 7.14 13.10 -5.46
C TRP A 43 7.40 14.10 -6.62
N VAL A 44 6.80 13.91 -7.80
CA VAL A 44 7.01 14.76 -9.00
C VAL A 44 6.34 16.12 -8.82
N GLU A 45 5.05 16.15 -8.50
CA GLU A 45 4.34 17.40 -8.19
C GLU A 45 4.51 17.81 -6.72
N THR A 46 5.75 17.83 -6.23
CA THR A 46 6.01 18.33 -4.87
C THR A 46 6.34 19.80 -4.91
N THR A 47 5.75 20.56 -4.01
CA THR A 47 6.00 22.01 -3.85
C THR A 47 7.44 22.40 -3.50
N VAL A 48 8.34 21.41 -3.32
CA VAL A 48 9.78 21.58 -3.07
C VAL A 48 10.55 21.79 -4.37
N ASP A 49 9.93 21.40 -5.47
CA ASP A 49 10.34 21.66 -6.83
C ASP A 49 9.83 23.02 -7.30
N ARG A 50 10.70 24.04 -7.41
CA ARG A 50 10.27 25.39 -7.83
C ARG A 50 10.52 25.65 -9.29
N ASP A 51 11.45 24.91 -9.87
CA ASP A 51 11.96 25.11 -11.20
C ASP A 51 11.29 24.12 -12.17
N GLY A 52 10.57 23.12 -11.64
CA GLY A 52 10.01 21.98 -12.36
C GLY A 52 10.99 20.80 -12.50
N ASN A 53 11.96 20.65 -11.60
CA ASN A 53 13.02 19.65 -11.53
C ASN A 53 13.02 18.70 -10.29
N GLY A 54 11.95 18.64 -9.48
CA GLY A 54 11.65 17.72 -8.36
C GLY A 54 12.05 18.17 -6.93
N ILE A 55 11.83 17.30 -5.91
CA ILE A 55 12.38 17.42 -4.52
C ILE A 55 13.90 17.72 -4.50
N GLY A 56 14.60 17.50 -5.61
CA GLY A 56 16.02 17.68 -5.83
C GLY A 56 16.56 19.08 -5.52
N ASP A 57 15.78 20.15 -5.72
CA ASP A 57 16.25 21.54 -5.57
C ASP A 57 16.76 21.91 -4.17
N MET A 58 16.32 21.17 -3.16
CA MET A 58 16.53 21.52 -1.75
C MET A 58 17.61 20.68 -1.09
N VAL A 59 17.83 19.46 -1.57
CA VAL A 59 19.01 18.66 -1.19
C VAL A 59 20.26 19.28 -1.80
N GLU A 60 20.17 19.73 -3.05
CA GLU A 60 21.30 20.25 -3.83
C GLU A 60 21.88 21.57 -3.28
N ARG A 61 21.03 22.44 -2.73
CA ARG A 61 21.48 23.73 -2.19
C ARG A 61 22.20 23.62 -0.83
N TYR A 62 21.99 22.54 -0.10
CA TYR A 62 22.41 22.42 1.31
C TYR A 62 23.24 21.18 1.62
N HIS A 63 23.65 20.43 0.60
CA HIS A 63 24.55 19.28 0.73
C HIS A 63 25.85 19.64 1.48
N ASP A 64 26.46 20.79 1.16
CA ASP A 64 27.72 21.23 1.75
C ASP A 64 27.52 22.04 3.05
N HIS A 65 26.31 22.04 3.61
CA HIS A 65 26.02 22.78 4.83
C HIS A 65 26.52 21.98 6.05
N PRO A 66 27.21 22.59 7.02
CA PRO A 66 27.80 21.90 8.18
C PRO A 66 26.78 21.30 9.18
N LEU A 67 25.49 21.31 8.84
CA LEU A 67 24.41 20.67 9.60
C LEU A 67 23.70 19.58 8.77
N PHE A 68 24.20 19.31 7.57
CA PHE A 68 23.75 18.17 6.78
C PHE A 68 24.12 16.92 7.55
N LEU A 69 23.22 15.93 7.55
CA LEU A 69 23.42 14.72 8.34
C LEU A 69 24.52 13.89 7.66
N ASP A 70 25.75 14.02 8.13
CA ASP A 70 26.84 13.14 7.72
C ASP A 70 26.54 11.72 8.25
N GLU A 71 26.76 10.69 7.43
CA GLU A 71 26.75 9.30 7.90
C GLU A 71 27.97 9.11 8.80
N ASP A 72 27.75 9.02 10.12
CA ASP A 72 28.78 8.57 11.08
C ASP A 72 29.47 7.26 10.62
#